data_AF-A0A357QP17-F1
#
_entry.id   AF-A0A357QP17-F1
#
_cell.length_a   1.000
_cell.length_b   1.000
_cell.length_c   1.000
_cell.angle_alpha   90.00
_cell.angle_beta   90.00
_cell.angle_gamma   90.00
#
_symmetry.space_group_name_H-M   'P 1'
#
loop_
_entity.id
_entity.type
_entity.pdbx_description
1 polymer ?
#
loop_
_entity_poly.entity_id
_entity_poly.type
_entity_poly.pdbx_seq_one_letter_code
_entity_poly.pdbx_strand_id
1 'polypeptide(L)'
;MKPIIKFNTIVLSLTTTAVFGIWLFISQLILTYPDWFKEPSNDKYNLLGIILMGLISIGVYRLVFLITSYFVNNCQWIKKQVFSSYYLEGTWVGFYIGVLGNVRYLIETFEQNIDGLVIKGTSYDENKNLHSFWTSESINLDSEKGELSYQYKVRTTREKPDPNGIAYFSMIRENNRKPASMLVGFSADSHLTKKCKAVEYRLNEKTNYDINKALKKAEEFYQTKKDIVFNYKKE
;
A
#
# COMPACT_ATOMS: atom_id res chain seq x y z
N MET A 1 -9.48 1.78 10.23
CA MET A 1 -8.18 1.66 10.94
C MET A 1 -7.05 1.59 9.92
N LYS A 2 -6.02 2.45 10.07
CA LYS A 2 -4.86 2.49 9.16
C LYS A 2 -4.07 1.17 9.19
N PRO A 3 -3.45 0.74 8.07
CA PRO A 3 -2.71 -0.53 7.99
C PRO A 3 -1.62 -0.68 9.05
N ILE A 4 -0.83 0.37 9.30
CA ILE A 4 0.23 0.36 10.32
C ILE A 4 -0.31 0.09 11.73
N ILE A 5 -1.46 0.64 12.09
CA ILE A 5 -2.08 0.43 13.41
C ILE A 5 -2.57 -1.01 13.53
N LYS A 6 -3.22 -1.53 12.47
CA LYS A 6 -3.66 -2.93 12.43
C LYS A 6 -2.49 -3.89 12.52
N PHE A 7 -1.43 -3.64 11.77
CA PHE A 7 -0.20 -4.42 11.79
C PHE A 7 0.43 -4.44 13.19
N ASN A 8 0.63 -3.28 13.81
CA ASN A 8 1.17 -3.20 15.17
C ASN A 8 0.28 -3.91 16.19
N THR A 9 -1.05 -3.83 16.05
CA THR A 9 -1.99 -4.56 16.91
C THR A 9 -1.81 -6.08 16.80
N ILE A 10 -1.64 -6.60 15.57
CA ILE A 10 -1.38 -8.02 15.32
C ILE A 10 -0.03 -8.42 15.94
N VAL A 11 1.02 -7.65 15.70
CA VAL A 11 2.37 -7.94 16.25
C VAL A 11 2.33 -7.93 17.77
N LEU A 12 1.68 -6.95 18.40
CA LEU A 12 1.53 -6.89 19.85
C LEU A 12 0.77 -8.10 20.39
N SER A 13 -0.36 -8.45 19.79
CA SER A 13 -1.16 -9.62 20.20
C SER A 13 -0.37 -10.93 20.11
N LEU A 14 0.37 -11.13 19.02
CA LEU A 14 1.23 -12.30 18.84
C LEU A 14 2.39 -12.30 19.83
N THR A 15 3.01 -11.14 20.07
CA THR A 15 4.10 -11.00 21.04
C THR A 15 3.63 -11.33 22.45
N THR A 16 2.51 -10.75 22.90
CA THR A 16 1.95 -11.00 24.23
C THR A 16 1.62 -12.48 24.41
N THR A 17 1.00 -13.09 23.40
CA THR A 17 0.70 -14.54 23.41
C THR A 17 1.99 -15.37 23.52
N ALA A 18 3.02 -15.02 22.75
CA ALA A 18 4.30 -15.73 22.77
C ALA A 18 5.03 -15.59 24.11
N VAL A 19 5.13 -14.37 24.65
CA VAL A 19 5.75 -14.10 25.95
C VAL A 19 5.00 -14.82 27.07
N PHE A 20 3.66 -14.81 27.05
CA PHE A 20 2.85 -15.55 28.01
C PHE A 20 3.06 -17.07 27.90
N GLY A 21 3.16 -17.60 26.69
CA GLY A 21 3.49 -19.01 26.46
C GLY A 21 4.87 -19.40 26.99
N ILE A 22 5.88 -18.56 26.75
CA ILE A 22 7.23 -18.72 27.31
C ILE A 22 7.19 -18.69 28.84
N TRP A 23 6.44 -17.76 29.43
CA TRP A 23 6.29 -17.66 30.87
C TRP A 23 5.68 -18.92 31.49
N LEU A 24 4.59 -19.44 30.91
CA LEU A 24 3.97 -20.68 31.36
C LEU A 24 4.93 -21.86 31.27
N PHE A 25 5.68 -21.97 30.17
CA PHE A 25 6.67 -23.01 29.97
C PHE A 25 7.81 -22.94 31.00
N ILE A 26 8.36 -21.75 31.24
CA ILE A 26 9.41 -21.55 32.26
C ILE A 26 8.87 -21.87 33.66
N SER A 27 7.65 -21.43 33.97
CA SER A 27 7.01 -21.71 35.27
C SER A 27 6.84 -23.22 35.49
N GLN A 28 6.44 -23.97 34.46
CA GLN A 28 6.35 -25.43 34.52
C GLN A 28 7.72 -26.10 34.72
N LEU A 29 8.77 -25.61 34.04
CA LEU A 29 10.12 -26.13 34.21
C LEU A 29 10.65 -25.92 35.63
N ILE A 30 10.40 -24.75 36.23
CA ILE A 30 10.79 -24.45 37.61
C ILE A 30 10.12 -25.40 38.59
N LEU A 31 8.82 -25.65 38.42
CA LEU A 31 8.07 -26.59 39.27
C LEU A 31 8.52 -28.05 39.10
N THR A 32 8.96 -28.43 37.90
CA THR A 32 9.39 -29.80 37.57
C THR A 32 10.82 -30.10 38.07
N TYR A 33 11.71 -29.10 38.06
CA TYR A 33 13.11 -29.23 38.47
C TYR A 33 13.46 -28.25 39.61
N PRO A 34 12.85 -28.40 40.80
CA PRO A 34 13.02 -27.46 41.90
C PRO A 34 14.46 -27.40 42.42
N ASP A 35 15.23 -28.49 42.29
CA ASP A 35 16.61 -28.57 42.76
C ASP A 35 17.59 -27.67 41.97
N TRP A 36 17.26 -27.32 40.72
CA TRP A 36 18.07 -26.40 39.91
C TRP A 36 17.90 -24.93 40.30
N PHE A 37 16.80 -24.58 40.98
CA PHE A 37 16.43 -23.20 41.30
C PHE A 37 16.45 -22.91 42.82
N LYS A 38 17.15 -23.75 43.60
CA LYS A 38 17.03 -23.88 45.06
C LYS A 38 17.65 -22.78 45.94
N GLU A 39 17.96 -21.59 45.42
CA GLU A 39 18.27 -20.42 46.28
C GLU A 39 17.31 -19.23 46.04
N PRO A 40 16.12 -19.23 46.69
CA PRO A 40 15.15 -18.15 46.53
C PRO A 40 15.06 -17.21 47.75
N SER A 41 16.17 -16.93 48.45
CA SER A 41 16.18 -16.02 49.63
C SER A 41 16.88 -14.68 49.41
N ASN A 42 17.41 -14.40 48.22
CA ASN A 42 18.07 -13.14 47.92
C ASN A 42 17.22 -12.30 46.94
N ASP A 43 16.64 -11.20 47.41
CA ASP A 43 15.82 -10.26 46.62
C ASP A 43 16.49 -9.77 45.32
N LYS A 44 17.83 -9.84 45.25
CA LYS A 44 18.64 -9.49 44.07
C LYS A 44 18.40 -10.41 42.87
N TYR A 45 18.11 -11.70 43.09
CA TYR A 45 17.84 -12.65 41.99
C TYR A 45 16.46 -12.42 41.35
N ASN A 46 15.48 -11.94 42.14
CA ASN A 46 14.17 -11.57 41.62
C ASN A 46 14.26 -10.39 40.65
N LEU A 47 15.08 -9.38 40.98
CA LEU A 47 15.27 -8.20 40.13
C LEU A 47 16.00 -8.55 38.82
N LEU A 48 17.02 -9.41 38.87
CA LEU A 48 17.71 -9.92 37.67
C LEU A 48 16.77 -10.74 36.78
N GLY A 49 15.90 -11.57 37.36
CA GLY A 49 14.90 -12.34 36.62
C GLY A 49 13.90 -11.44 35.88
N ILE A 50 13.44 -10.37 36.53
CA ILE A 50 12.55 -9.37 35.90
C ILE A 50 13.26 -8.67 34.72
N ILE A 51 14.52 -8.26 34.89
CA ILE A 51 15.30 -7.64 33.82
C ILE A 51 15.49 -8.61 32.66
N LEU A 52 15.87 -9.85 32.94
CA LEU A 52 16.07 -10.88 31.92
C LEU A 52 14.77 -11.15 31.15
N MET A 53 13.64 -11.22 31.85
CA MET A 53 12.34 -11.43 31.20
C MET A 53 11.90 -10.22 30.36
N GLY A 54 12.24 -9.01 30.81
CA GLY A 54 12.09 -7.79 30.00
C GLY A 54 12.91 -7.84 28.70
N LEU A 55 14.17 -8.28 28.78
CA LEU A 55 15.03 -8.45 27.61
C LEU A 55 14.51 -9.52 26.65
N ILE A 56 14.04 -10.66 27.18
CA ILE A 56 13.40 -11.72 26.39
C ILE A 56 12.17 -11.15 25.67
N SER A 57 11.32 -10.38 26.37
CA SER A 57 10.14 -9.77 25.76
C SER A 57 10.49 -8.85 24.58
N ILE A 58 11.56 -8.05 24.69
CA ILE A 58 12.03 -7.19 23.59
C ILE A 58 12.52 -8.04 22.41
N GLY A 59 13.28 -9.11 22.69
CA GLY A 59 13.76 -10.03 21.67
C GLY A 59 12.62 -10.74 20.93
N VAL A 60 11.64 -11.24 21.67
CA VAL A 60 10.43 -11.88 21.12
C VAL A 60 9.64 -10.89 20.28
N TYR A 61 9.42 -9.67 20.75
CA TYR A 61 8.73 -8.63 19.98
C TYR A 61 9.42 -8.39 18.63
N ARG A 62 10.75 -8.18 18.64
CA ARG A 62 11.51 -7.92 17.41
C ARG A 62 11.42 -9.10 16.44
N LEU A 63 11.51 -10.32 16.94
CA LEU A 63 11.38 -11.53 16.14
C LEU A 63 9.98 -11.66 15.51
N VAL A 64 8.93 -11.47 16.31
CA VAL A 64 7.54 -11.51 15.82
C VAL A 64 7.28 -10.41 14.79
N PHE A 65 7.80 -9.20 15.03
CA PHE A 65 7.70 -8.08 14.09
C PHE A 65 8.34 -8.43 12.75
N LEU A 66 9.57 -8.95 12.75
CA LEU A 66 10.30 -9.31 11.53
C LEU A 66 9.59 -10.41 10.74
N ILE A 67 9.12 -11.46 11.42
CA ILE A 67 8.39 -12.57 10.80
C ILE A 67 7.08 -12.06 10.19
N THR A 68 6.30 -11.29 10.96
CA THR A 68 5.01 -10.77 10.50
C THR A 68 5.20 -9.79 9.34
N SER A 69 6.19 -8.90 9.42
CA SER A 69 6.55 -7.96 8.35
C SER A 69 6.95 -8.69 7.07
N TYR A 70 7.77 -9.74 7.19
CA TYR A 70 8.16 -10.58 6.06
C TYR A 70 6.94 -11.19 5.37
N PHE A 71 6.00 -11.77 6.13
CA PHE A 71 4.79 -12.36 5.56
C PHE A 71 3.88 -11.31 4.90
N VAL A 72 3.69 -10.15 5.52
CA VAL A 72 2.87 -9.07 4.97
C VAL A 72 3.46 -8.52 3.67
N ASN A 73 4.79 -8.38 3.58
CA ASN A 73 5.43 -7.81 2.40
C ASN A 73 5.53 -8.81 1.23
N ASN A 74 5.69 -10.11 1.50
CA ASN A 74 5.91 -11.13 0.48
C ASN A 74 4.66 -11.94 0.10
N CYS A 75 3.63 -11.98 0.94
CA CYS A 75 2.39 -12.71 0.65
C CYS A 75 1.23 -11.74 0.37
N GLN A 76 0.86 -11.61 -0.91
CA GLN A 76 -0.21 -10.70 -1.36
C GLN A 76 -1.55 -10.97 -0.65
N TRP A 77 -1.88 -12.24 -0.40
CA TRP A 77 -3.09 -12.59 0.32
C TRP A 77 -3.10 -12.02 1.75
N ILE A 78 -1.99 -12.17 2.49
CA ILE A 78 -1.84 -11.61 3.84
C ILE A 78 -1.87 -10.08 3.77
N LYS A 79 -1.12 -9.48 2.84
CA LYS A 79 -1.11 -8.03 2.61
C LYS A 79 -2.52 -7.49 2.40
N LYS A 80 -3.31 -8.12 1.52
CA LYS A 80 -4.70 -7.74 1.24
C LYS A 80 -5.60 -7.82 2.48
N GLN A 81 -5.42 -8.82 3.35
CA GLN A 81 -6.18 -8.92 4.60
C GLN A 81 -5.79 -7.84 5.62
N VAL A 82 -4.49 -7.54 5.75
CA VAL A 82 -4.01 -6.50 6.67
C VAL A 82 -4.45 -5.11 6.18
N PHE A 83 -4.30 -4.82 4.89
CA PHE A 83 -4.57 -3.49 4.34
C PHE A 83 -6.06 -3.27 4.08
N SER A 84 -6.83 -4.32 3.74
CA SER A 84 -8.27 -4.28 3.52
C SER A 84 -8.67 -3.15 2.56
N SER A 85 -9.44 -2.16 3.01
CA SER A 85 -9.87 -0.99 2.25
C SER A 85 -8.71 -0.08 1.80
N TYR A 86 -7.54 -0.17 2.41
CA TYR A 86 -6.35 0.57 2.00
C TYR A 86 -5.53 -0.16 0.93
N TYR A 87 -5.89 -1.39 0.57
CA TYR A 87 -5.12 -2.17 -0.39
C TYR A 87 -5.29 -1.63 -1.82
N LEU A 88 -4.19 -1.15 -2.41
CA LEU A 88 -4.15 -0.64 -3.78
C LEU A 88 -3.05 -1.28 -4.63
N GLU A 89 -2.22 -2.14 -4.04
CA GLU A 89 -1.11 -2.79 -4.74
C GLU A 89 -1.55 -3.48 -6.04
N GLY A 90 -0.74 -3.30 -7.08
CA GLY A 90 -0.94 -3.93 -8.38
C GLY A 90 -0.62 -3.05 -9.57
N THR A 91 -0.87 -3.58 -10.76
CA THR A 91 -0.84 -2.82 -12.01
C THR A 91 -2.23 -2.28 -12.31
N TRP A 92 -2.29 -0.98 -12.50
CA TRP A 92 -3.47 -0.21 -12.89
C TRP A 92 -3.31 0.25 -14.32
N VAL A 93 -4.40 0.22 -15.07
CA VAL A 93 -4.42 0.70 -16.44
C VAL A 93 -5.64 1.59 -16.65
N GLY A 94 -5.50 2.58 -17.50
CA GLY A 94 -6.54 3.56 -17.70
C GLY A 94 -6.26 4.50 -18.85
N PHE A 95 -6.94 5.63 -18.82
CA PHE A 95 -6.73 6.70 -19.78
C PHE A 95 -7.07 8.04 -19.17
N TYR A 96 -6.50 9.10 -19.74
CA TYR A 96 -6.92 10.47 -19.49
C TYR A 96 -7.12 11.24 -20.79
N ILE A 97 -7.94 12.28 -20.70
CA ILE A 97 -8.14 13.22 -21.80
C ILE A 97 -7.28 14.45 -21.52
N GLY A 98 -6.31 14.69 -22.40
CA GLY A 98 -5.43 15.85 -22.31
C GLY A 98 -6.16 17.17 -22.53
N VAL A 99 -5.53 18.28 -22.19
CA VAL A 99 -6.08 19.64 -22.33
C VAL A 99 -6.55 19.96 -23.75
N LEU A 100 -5.91 19.35 -24.76
CA LEU A 100 -6.24 19.51 -26.18
C LEU A 100 -7.26 18.48 -26.70
N GLY A 101 -7.86 17.67 -25.82
CA GLY A 101 -8.83 16.63 -26.19
C GLY A 101 -8.23 15.29 -26.60
N ASN A 102 -6.90 15.22 -26.78
CA ASN A 102 -6.21 13.99 -27.18
C ASN A 102 -6.23 12.95 -26.05
N VAL A 103 -6.43 11.69 -26.41
CA VAL A 103 -6.45 10.57 -25.48
C VAL A 103 -5.02 10.15 -25.16
N ARG A 104 -4.79 9.77 -23.91
CA ARG A 104 -3.53 9.21 -23.45
C ARG A 104 -3.82 7.97 -22.61
N TYR A 105 -3.12 6.89 -22.91
CA TYR A 105 -3.25 5.63 -22.18
C TYR A 105 -2.30 5.63 -20.98
N LEU A 106 -2.78 5.15 -19.84
CA LEU A 106 -2.05 5.12 -18.58
C LEU A 106 -1.76 3.67 -18.18
N ILE A 107 -0.53 3.45 -17.70
CA ILE A 107 -0.14 2.24 -16.99
C ILE A 107 0.56 2.69 -15.73
N GLU A 108 0.01 2.33 -14.58
CA GLU A 108 0.59 2.62 -13.27
C GLU A 108 0.87 1.35 -12.49
N THR A 109 1.93 1.38 -11.71
CA THR A 109 2.31 0.32 -10.79
C THR A 109 2.28 0.90 -9.38
N PHE A 110 1.45 0.28 -8.54
CA PHE A 110 1.24 0.64 -7.15
C PHE A 110 2.00 -0.38 -6.30
N GLU A 111 3.11 0.05 -5.71
CA GLU A 111 3.94 -0.76 -4.81
C GLU A 111 3.60 -0.39 -3.37
N GLN A 112 3.06 -1.33 -2.59
CA GLN A 112 2.58 -1.04 -1.24
C GLN A 112 3.31 -1.89 -0.19
N ASN A 113 3.80 -1.22 0.84
CA ASN A 113 4.37 -1.85 2.02
C ASN A 113 3.74 -1.25 3.28
N ILE A 114 4.18 -1.71 4.45
CA ILE A 114 3.64 -1.26 5.75
C ILE A 114 3.86 0.25 5.97
N ASP A 115 4.95 0.78 5.41
CA ASP A 115 5.38 2.18 5.60
C ASP A 115 4.66 3.13 4.67
N GLY A 116 4.22 2.67 3.49
CA GLY A 116 3.57 3.53 2.51
C GLY A 116 3.19 2.87 1.20
N LEU A 117 2.86 3.73 0.25
CA LEU A 117 2.52 3.40 -1.13
C LEU A 117 3.46 4.21 -2.02
N VAL A 118 3.94 3.60 -3.09
CA VAL A 118 4.69 4.27 -4.15
C VAL A 118 3.96 4.02 -5.46
N ILE A 119 3.72 5.07 -6.23
CA ILE A 119 3.07 4.98 -7.54
C ILE A 119 4.09 5.34 -8.60
N LYS A 120 4.29 4.43 -9.56
CA LYS A 120 5.12 4.65 -10.75
C LYS A 120 4.22 4.56 -11.96
N GLY A 121 4.10 5.64 -12.71
CA GLY A 121 3.20 5.69 -13.85
C GLY A 121 3.91 5.99 -15.15
N THR A 122 3.32 5.51 -16.24
CA THR A 122 3.75 5.78 -17.61
C THR A 122 2.52 6.07 -18.47
N SER A 123 2.63 7.07 -19.33
CA SER A 123 1.60 7.45 -20.29
C SER A 123 2.07 7.22 -21.72
N TYR A 124 1.15 6.81 -22.58
CA TYR A 124 1.36 6.57 -24.00
C TYR A 124 0.39 7.40 -24.84
N ASP A 125 0.84 7.82 -26.02
CA ASP A 125 -0.03 8.49 -26.98
C ASP A 125 -0.98 7.51 -27.70
N GLU A 126 -1.86 8.07 -28.55
CA GLU A 126 -2.81 7.32 -29.37
C GLU A 126 -2.11 6.33 -30.32
N ASN A 127 -0.85 6.63 -30.69
CA ASN A 127 0.01 5.79 -31.52
C ASN A 127 0.88 4.83 -30.70
N LYS A 128 0.65 4.70 -29.39
CA LYS A 128 1.36 3.82 -28.45
C LYS A 128 2.83 4.19 -28.23
N ASN A 129 3.23 5.41 -28.58
CA ASN A 129 4.56 5.92 -28.25
C ASN A 129 4.59 6.43 -26.81
N LEU A 130 5.73 6.26 -26.16
CA LEU A 130 5.98 6.78 -24.82
C LEU A 130 5.82 8.30 -24.80
N HIS A 131 4.92 8.78 -23.95
CA HIS A 131 4.65 10.21 -23.79
C HIS A 131 5.36 10.79 -22.56
N SER A 132 5.21 10.13 -21.40
CA SER A 132 5.77 10.60 -20.13
C SER A 132 5.80 9.47 -19.10
N PHE A 133 6.61 9.62 -18.07
CA PHE A 133 6.65 8.75 -16.90
C PHE A 133 6.78 9.57 -15.61
N TRP A 134 6.26 9.07 -14.50
CA TRP A 134 6.30 9.76 -13.22
C TRP A 134 6.48 8.78 -12.06
N THR A 135 6.97 9.32 -10.96
CA THR A 135 6.99 8.64 -9.67
C THR A 135 6.36 9.55 -8.62
N SER A 136 5.60 8.94 -7.72
CA SER A 136 4.99 9.59 -6.58
C SER A 136 5.28 8.81 -5.31
N GLU A 137 5.86 9.50 -4.33
CA GLU A 137 6.12 8.99 -2.98
C GLU A 137 5.27 9.72 -1.92
N SER A 138 4.69 10.87 -2.27
CA SER A 138 3.83 11.67 -1.41
C SER A 138 2.36 11.36 -1.70
N ILE A 139 1.84 10.30 -1.08
CA ILE A 139 0.49 9.80 -1.31
C ILE A 139 -0.35 9.93 -0.04
N ASN A 140 -1.53 10.53 -0.20
CA ASN A 140 -2.56 10.57 0.81
C ASN A 140 -3.73 9.67 0.40
N LEU A 141 -3.95 8.61 1.19
CA LEU A 141 -4.99 7.62 0.98
C LEU A 141 -5.99 7.66 2.12
N ASP A 142 -7.19 8.16 1.84
CA ASP A 142 -8.32 8.16 2.77
C ASP A 142 -9.31 7.06 2.37
N SER A 143 -9.16 5.89 3.00
CA SER A 143 -10.02 4.75 2.70
C SER A 143 -11.47 4.92 3.16
N GLU A 144 -11.73 5.81 4.12
CA GLU A 144 -13.07 6.05 4.68
C GLU A 144 -13.87 6.97 3.77
N LYS A 145 -13.23 8.04 3.27
CA LYS A 145 -13.82 8.91 2.24
C LYS A 145 -13.81 8.30 0.84
N GLY A 146 -13.01 7.25 0.63
CA GLY A 146 -12.84 6.68 -0.70
C GLY A 146 -11.98 7.58 -1.59
N GLU A 147 -10.99 8.27 -1.06
CA GLU A 147 -10.19 9.25 -1.80
C GLU A 147 -8.70 8.87 -1.84
N LEU A 148 -8.09 9.01 -3.01
CA LEU A 148 -6.66 8.88 -3.24
C LEU A 148 -6.17 10.20 -3.84
N SER A 149 -5.15 10.79 -3.24
CA SER A 149 -4.50 11.99 -3.78
C SER A 149 -3.00 11.87 -3.65
N TYR A 150 -2.27 12.37 -4.64
CA TYR A 150 -0.82 12.29 -4.63
C TYR A 150 -0.17 13.38 -5.46
N GLN A 151 1.07 13.71 -5.12
CA GLN A 151 1.92 14.63 -5.89
C GLN A 151 2.91 13.81 -6.71
N TYR A 152 3.06 14.13 -7.97
CA TYR A 152 3.95 13.42 -8.87
C TYR A 152 4.95 14.35 -9.53
N LYS A 153 6.12 13.80 -9.85
CA LYS A 153 7.13 14.46 -10.67
C LYS A 153 7.23 13.75 -12.01
N VAL A 154 6.76 14.41 -13.05
CA VAL A 154 6.82 13.94 -14.44
C VAL A 154 8.21 14.11 -15.00
N ARG A 155 8.69 13.08 -15.67
CA ARG A 155 9.84 13.13 -16.55
C ARG A 155 9.30 12.92 -17.96
N THR A 156 9.38 13.97 -18.78
CA THR A 156 8.94 13.92 -20.17
C THR A 156 10.16 13.90 -21.09
N THR A 157 10.01 13.32 -22.28
CA THR A 157 11.04 13.36 -23.33
C THR A 157 11.23 14.76 -23.94
N ARG A 158 10.32 15.69 -23.65
CA ARG A 158 10.37 17.09 -24.10
C ARG A 158 10.76 17.99 -22.93
N GLU A 159 11.66 18.95 -23.16
CA GLU A 159 12.01 19.97 -22.16
C GLU A 159 10.75 20.80 -21.83
N LYS A 160 10.29 20.70 -20.58
CA LYS A 160 9.18 21.51 -20.05
C LYS A 160 9.57 22.12 -18.70
N PRO A 161 9.09 23.36 -18.42
CA PRO A 161 9.63 24.20 -17.35
C PRO A 161 9.21 23.79 -15.92
N ASP A 162 8.19 22.96 -15.72
CA ASP A 162 7.84 22.44 -14.40
C ASP A 162 7.33 20.99 -14.48
N PRO A 163 8.06 20.03 -13.88
CA PRO A 163 7.70 18.62 -13.92
C PRO A 163 6.64 18.23 -12.88
N ASN A 164 6.16 19.14 -12.02
CA ASN A 164 5.32 18.75 -10.89
C ASN A 164 3.82 18.80 -11.21
N GLY A 165 3.06 17.89 -10.61
CA GLY A 165 1.61 17.88 -10.71
C GLY A 165 0.95 17.18 -9.53
N ILE A 166 -0.36 17.30 -9.47
CA ILE A 166 -1.20 16.65 -8.46
C ILE A 166 -2.24 15.76 -9.13
N ALA A 167 -2.51 14.62 -8.53
CA ALA A 167 -3.60 13.74 -8.92
C ALA A 167 -4.59 13.58 -7.76
N TYR A 168 -5.87 13.49 -8.10
CA TYR A 168 -6.94 13.27 -7.15
C TYR A 168 -7.97 12.32 -7.76
N PHE A 169 -8.29 11.25 -7.04
CA PHE A 169 -9.16 10.17 -7.47
C PHE A 169 -10.15 9.78 -6.39
N SER A 170 -11.39 9.57 -6.80
CA SER A 170 -12.38 8.80 -6.06
C SER A 170 -12.16 7.31 -6.33
N MET A 171 -12.14 6.52 -5.26
CA MET A 171 -11.99 5.07 -5.28
C MET A 171 -13.37 4.40 -5.36
N ILE A 172 -13.61 3.70 -6.47
CA ILE A 172 -14.83 2.91 -6.66
C ILE A 172 -14.60 1.51 -6.10
N ARG A 173 -15.53 1.06 -5.25
CA ARG A 173 -15.48 -0.18 -4.49
C ARG A 173 -16.83 -0.86 -4.46
N GLU A 174 -16.85 -2.18 -4.38
CA GLU A 174 -18.08 -2.93 -4.11
C GLU A 174 -18.66 -2.60 -2.72
N ASN A 175 -17.79 -2.38 -1.73
CA ASN A 175 -18.16 -1.90 -0.40
C ASN A 175 -16.96 -1.24 0.31
N ASN A 176 -17.23 -0.57 1.42
CA ASN A 176 -16.23 0.21 2.17
C ASN A 176 -15.08 -0.62 2.76
N ARG A 177 -15.22 -1.95 2.86
CA ARG A 177 -14.17 -2.84 3.43
C ARG A 177 -13.30 -3.48 2.34
N LYS A 178 -13.77 -3.51 1.10
CA LYS A 178 -13.07 -4.12 -0.02
C LYS A 178 -12.06 -3.14 -0.66
N PRO A 179 -10.98 -3.66 -1.25
CA PRO A 179 -10.06 -2.86 -2.05
C PRO A 179 -10.78 -2.16 -3.22
N ALA A 180 -10.25 -1.02 -3.66
CA ALA A 180 -10.73 -0.36 -4.88
C ALA A 180 -10.51 -1.25 -6.11
N SER A 181 -11.48 -1.20 -7.03
CA SER A 181 -11.37 -1.81 -8.36
C SER A 181 -11.16 -0.78 -9.46
N MET A 182 -11.56 0.47 -9.22
CA MET A 182 -11.45 1.57 -10.18
C MET A 182 -11.17 2.89 -9.47
N LEU A 183 -10.45 3.78 -10.15
CA LEU A 183 -10.14 5.15 -9.76
C LEU A 183 -10.77 6.07 -10.80
N VAL A 184 -11.48 7.10 -10.35
CA VAL A 184 -12.09 8.11 -11.22
C VAL A 184 -11.75 9.48 -10.69
N GLY A 185 -11.16 10.34 -11.52
CA GLY A 185 -10.62 11.58 -11.00
C GLY A 185 -9.99 12.47 -12.05
N PHE A 186 -8.96 13.19 -11.63
CA PHE A 186 -8.21 14.06 -12.50
C PHE A 186 -6.75 14.21 -12.05
N SER A 187 -5.92 14.60 -13.00
CA SER A 187 -4.59 15.15 -12.76
C SER A 187 -4.54 16.62 -13.18
N ALA A 188 -3.65 17.37 -12.54
CA ALA A 188 -3.38 18.77 -12.84
C ALA A 188 -1.87 19.02 -12.73
N ASP A 189 -1.23 19.27 -13.87
CA ASP A 189 0.15 19.72 -13.89
C ASP A 189 0.20 21.21 -13.55
N SER A 190 1.22 21.65 -12.82
CA SER A 190 1.36 23.05 -12.39
C SER A 190 1.42 24.05 -13.55
N HIS A 191 1.92 23.61 -14.71
CA HIS A 191 2.04 24.43 -15.92
C HIS A 191 0.76 24.43 -16.79
N LEU A 192 -0.28 23.68 -16.42
CA LEU A 192 -1.52 23.59 -17.19
C LEU A 192 -2.65 24.33 -16.48
N THR A 193 -3.46 25.04 -17.25
CA THR A 193 -4.63 25.80 -16.75
C THR A 193 -5.88 24.94 -16.56
N LYS A 194 -5.87 23.70 -17.07
CA LYS A 194 -7.00 22.77 -17.03
C LYS A 194 -6.59 21.42 -16.45
N LYS A 195 -7.54 20.79 -15.80
CA LYS A 195 -7.45 19.43 -15.27
C LYS A 195 -7.62 18.41 -16.40
N CYS A 196 -6.81 17.35 -16.38
CA CYS A 196 -6.95 16.19 -17.23
C CYS A 196 -7.80 15.15 -16.49
N LYS A 197 -9.02 14.88 -16.95
CA LYS A 197 -9.86 13.86 -16.33
C LYS A 197 -9.31 12.47 -16.66
N ALA A 198 -9.27 11.59 -15.66
CA ALA A 198 -8.67 10.27 -15.74
C ALA A 198 -9.58 9.20 -15.13
N VAL A 199 -9.55 8.00 -15.71
CA VAL A 199 -10.20 6.80 -15.16
C VAL A 199 -9.25 5.63 -15.32
N GLU A 200 -9.12 4.83 -14.27
CA GLU A 200 -8.22 3.69 -14.20
C GLU A 200 -8.89 2.53 -13.51
N TYR A 201 -8.54 1.30 -13.88
CA TYR A 201 -8.95 0.10 -13.16
C TYR A 201 -7.76 -0.79 -12.85
N ARG A 202 -7.89 -1.57 -11.78
CA ARG A 202 -6.86 -2.52 -11.39
C ARG A 202 -6.89 -3.71 -12.33
N LEU A 203 -5.85 -3.87 -13.14
CA LEU A 203 -5.69 -4.97 -14.08
C LEU A 203 -5.22 -6.25 -13.37
N ASN A 204 -4.27 -6.13 -12.45
CA ASN A 204 -3.69 -7.26 -11.73
C ASN A 204 -3.20 -6.81 -10.34
N GLU A 205 -3.11 -7.74 -9.39
CA GLU A 205 -2.50 -7.53 -8.07
C GLU A 205 -0.96 -7.58 -8.11
N LYS A 206 -0.36 -8.08 -9.20
CA LYS A 206 1.09 -8.06 -9.41
C LYS A 206 1.55 -6.74 -10.02
N THR A 207 2.76 -6.31 -9.66
CA THR A 207 3.39 -5.05 -10.11
C THR A 207 4.27 -5.20 -11.36
N ASN A 208 4.60 -6.44 -11.75
CA ASN A 208 5.50 -6.76 -12.87
C ASN A 208 4.75 -7.23 -14.12
N TYR A 209 3.64 -6.56 -14.45
CA TYR A 209 2.82 -6.93 -15.61
C TYR A 209 3.49 -6.53 -16.94
N ASP A 210 3.23 -7.30 -18.00
CA ASP A 210 3.75 -7.02 -19.34
C ASP A 210 3.14 -5.73 -19.92
N ILE A 211 4.01 -4.77 -20.26
CA ILE A 211 3.59 -3.42 -20.70
C ILE A 211 2.73 -3.47 -21.96
N ASN A 212 3.08 -4.32 -22.94
CA ASN A 212 2.34 -4.40 -24.20
C ASN A 212 0.92 -4.94 -23.98
N LYS A 213 0.77 -5.95 -23.11
CA LYS A 213 -0.54 -6.46 -22.70
C LYS A 213 -1.34 -5.42 -21.91
N ALA A 214 -0.69 -4.68 -21.01
CA ALA A 214 -1.33 -3.61 -20.24
C ALA A 214 -1.81 -2.47 -21.14
N LEU A 215 -1.01 -2.08 -22.14
CA LEU A 215 -1.37 -1.04 -23.09
C LEU A 215 -2.57 -1.43 -23.95
N LYS A 216 -2.61 -2.68 -24.44
CA LYS A 216 -3.79 -3.22 -25.13
C LYS A 216 -5.03 -3.17 -24.24
N LYS A 217 -4.88 -3.50 -22.95
CA LYS A 217 -5.98 -3.46 -21.97
C LYS A 217 -6.45 -2.03 -21.65
N ALA A 218 -5.57 -1.05 -21.67
CA ALA A 218 -5.91 0.37 -21.53
C ALA A 218 -6.74 0.86 -22.74
N GLU A 219 -6.36 0.45 -23.95
CA GLU A 219 -7.07 0.78 -25.20
C GLU A 219 -8.48 0.16 -25.23
N GLU A 220 -8.59 -1.14 -24.92
CA GLU A 220 -9.89 -1.83 -24.78
C GLU A 220 -10.79 -1.15 -23.74
N PHE A 221 -10.20 -0.69 -22.64
CA PHE A 221 -10.93 0.01 -21.58
C PHE A 221 -11.41 1.40 -22.01
N TYR A 222 -10.59 2.16 -22.74
CA TYR A 222 -11.02 3.44 -23.31
C TYR A 222 -12.25 3.26 -24.21
N GLN A 223 -12.21 2.28 -25.13
CA GLN A 223 -13.32 2.06 -26.06
C GLN A 223 -14.64 1.73 -25.35
N THR A 224 -14.57 1.05 -24.21
CA THR A 224 -15.76 0.61 -23.46
C THR A 224 -16.23 1.61 -22.41
N LYS A 225 -15.34 2.49 -21.91
CA LYS A 225 -15.61 3.33 -20.72
C LYS A 225 -15.35 4.82 -20.90
N LYS A 226 -15.05 5.30 -22.12
CA LYS A 226 -14.86 6.74 -22.40
C LYS A 226 -15.97 7.63 -21.84
N ASP A 227 -17.21 7.17 -21.86
CA ASP A 227 -18.38 7.94 -21.39
C ASP A 227 -18.36 8.23 -19.89
N ILE A 228 -17.66 7.41 -19.08
CA ILE A 228 -17.49 7.67 -17.64
C ILE A 228 -16.77 9.01 -17.43
N VAL A 229 -15.73 9.30 -18.21
CA VAL A 229 -14.97 10.55 -18.10
C VAL A 229 -15.82 11.78 -18.45
N PHE A 230 -16.69 11.64 -19.46
CA PHE A 230 -17.55 12.73 -19.91
C PHE A 230 -18.72 12.98 -18.95
N ASN A 231 -19.28 11.92 -18.36
CA ASN A 231 -20.49 11.99 -17.54
C ASN A 231 -20.25 12.04 -16.03
N TYR A 232 -19.03 11.86 -15.54
CA TYR A 232 -18.74 11.97 -14.10
C TYR A 232 -18.93 13.41 -13.62
N LYS A 233 -20.10 13.67 -13.03
CA LYS A 233 -20.38 14.82 -12.18
C LYS A 233 -20.20 14.36 -10.74
N LYS A 234 -19.35 15.06 -9.99
CA LYS A 234 -19.27 14.89 -8.54
C LYS A 234 -20.61 15.42 -7.99
N GLU A 235 -21.48 14.52 -7.54
CA GLU A 235 -22.65 14.90 -6.73
C GLU A 235 -22.18 15.54 -5.41
#